data_AF-A0A023BDX3-F1
#
_entry.id   AF-A0A023BDX3-F1
#
_cell.length_a   1.000
_cell.length_b   1.000
_cell.length_c   1.000
_cell.angle_alpha   90.00
_cell.angle_beta   90.00
_cell.angle_gamma   90.00
#
_symmetry.space_group_name_H-M   'P 1'
#
loop_
_entity.id
_entity.type
_entity.pdbx_description
1 polymer ?
#
loop_
_entity_poly.entity_id
_entity_poly.type
_entity_poly.pdbx_seq_one_letter_code
_entity_poly.pdbx_strand_id
1 'polypeptide(L)'
;MFRSFTGTLASRMSAWWRAGGRLCSPPIKKPQILEWLALQKAGSLKVPLTEVPKAIRREQRRRRIREAAQLQGEAVNDSIPEFLINRWGDRFQIATVDEAGHRVSPSCLVWAYDVKNYGWWSTVSKGIDPIGLSVFGLAKAVERIRSRTCTLLSAGFYSCTEGNVRHGGGSGCERCESHWDLVEFWEWLRSRHFCEMRSFHSHGVPTFRSLVDQIAGSIGFAPPCRKAARRVVSPWECDPTLFNSPETITKKMTAWWSYQSRAARQSPEGLDRWEFERVVMYRLAELDRETGTNYFHE
;
A
#
# COMPACT_ATOMS: atom_id res chain seq x y z
N MET A 1 -5.44 10.84 -18.35
CA MET A 1 -5.12 9.81 -19.36
C MET A 1 -3.63 9.95 -19.68
N PHE A 2 -2.76 9.11 -19.12
CA PHE A 2 -1.31 9.20 -19.36
C PHE A 2 -0.97 8.39 -20.61
N ARG A 3 -0.61 9.07 -21.70
CA ARG A 3 -0.08 8.41 -22.90
C ARG A 3 1.28 7.80 -22.56
N SER A 4 1.56 6.62 -23.11
CA SER A 4 2.92 6.05 -23.16
C SER A 4 3.87 7.13 -23.68
N PHE A 5 4.80 7.57 -22.83
CA PHE A 5 5.74 8.63 -23.18
C PHE A 5 6.90 8.06 -24.00
N THR A 6 6.72 7.92 -25.31
CA THR A 6 7.83 7.78 -26.25
C THR A 6 8.44 9.17 -26.50
N GLY A 7 9.77 9.29 -26.39
CA GLY A 7 10.48 10.55 -26.62
C GLY A 7 11.61 10.84 -25.62
N THR A 8 12.40 11.88 -25.93
CA THR A 8 13.53 12.32 -25.10
C THR A 8 13.05 12.83 -23.73
N LEU A 9 13.93 12.86 -22.73
CA LEU A 9 13.63 13.44 -21.41
C LEU A 9 13.13 14.88 -21.55
N ALA A 10 13.76 15.69 -22.41
CA ALA A 10 13.35 17.06 -22.68
C ALA A 10 11.91 17.15 -23.21
N SER A 11 11.52 16.29 -24.16
CA SER A 11 10.15 16.24 -24.67
C SER A 11 9.14 15.86 -23.57
N ARG A 12 9.52 14.96 -22.66
CA ARG A 12 8.68 14.54 -21.52
C ARG A 12 8.50 15.67 -20.50
N MET A 13 9.57 16.37 -20.16
CA MET A 13 9.54 17.51 -19.24
C MET A 13 8.72 18.66 -19.84
N SER A 14 8.90 18.96 -21.13
CA SER A 14 8.11 19.94 -21.87
C SER A 14 6.61 19.59 -21.93
N ALA A 15 6.27 18.31 -22.13
CA ALA A 15 4.87 17.86 -22.13
C ALA A 15 4.26 17.94 -20.73
N TRP A 16 4.99 17.51 -19.70
CA TRP A 16 4.58 17.65 -18.32
C TRP A 16 4.38 19.12 -17.94
N TRP A 17 5.26 20.03 -18.39
CA TRP A 17 5.09 21.46 -18.15
C TRP A 17 3.87 22.07 -18.83
N ARG A 18 3.58 21.70 -20.08
CA ARG A 18 2.37 22.18 -20.75
C ARG A 18 1.07 21.72 -20.07
N ALA A 19 1.12 20.59 -19.38
CA ALA A 19 0.00 20.05 -18.62
C ALA A 19 -0.07 20.62 -17.19
N GLY A 20 1.03 20.61 -16.45
CA GLY A 20 1.12 20.97 -15.03
C GLY A 20 1.39 22.46 -14.77
N GLY A 21 2.07 23.17 -15.67
CA GLY A 21 2.38 24.59 -15.51
C GLY A 21 1.16 25.50 -15.43
N ARG A 22 -0.01 25.05 -15.89
CA ARG A 22 -1.29 25.75 -15.71
C ARG A 22 -1.84 25.69 -14.29
N LEU A 23 -1.36 24.74 -13.48
CA LEU A 23 -1.79 24.53 -12.09
C LEU A 23 -0.90 25.27 -11.09
N CYS A 24 0.28 25.75 -11.52
CA CYS A 24 1.16 26.54 -10.66
C CYS A 24 0.84 28.03 -10.82
N SER A 25 0.37 28.66 -9.73
CA SER A 25 0.23 30.11 -9.63
C SER A 25 1.23 30.64 -8.60
N PRO A 26 2.10 31.60 -8.94
CA PRO A 26 2.24 32.26 -10.24
C PRO A 26 2.94 31.38 -11.32
N PRO A 27 2.73 31.67 -12.61
CA PRO A 27 3.39 30.95 -13.70
C PRO A 27 4.91 31.12 -13.61
N ILE A 28 5.63 30.00 -13.68
CA ILE A 28 7.09 29.99 -13.53
C ILE A 28 7.73 30.56 -14.80
N LYS A 29 8.32 31.76 -14.68
CA LYS A 29 8.87 32.51 -15.82
C LYS A 29 10.08 31.86 -16.50
N LYS A 30 10.71 30.85 -15.88
CA LYS A 30 11.95 30.19 -16.36
C LYS A 30 11.90 28.67 -16.17
N PRO A 31 11.25 27.91 -17.08
CA PRO A 31 11.14 26.45 -16.97
C PRO A 31 12.51 25.74 -16.96
N GLN A 32 13.55 26.36 -17.55
CA GLN A 32 14.91 25.82 -17.57
C GLN A 32 15.52 25.68 -16.16
N ILE A 33 15.15 26.55 -15.22
CA ILE A 33 15.64 26.46 -13.83
C ILE A 33 15.13 25.16 -13.18
N LEU A 34 13.87 24.81 -13.40
CA LEU A 34 13.30 23.58 -12.85
C LEU A 34 13.86 22.33 -13.54
N GLU A 35 14.11 22.40 -14.86
CA GLU A 35 14.77 21.32 -15.58
C GLU A 35 16.16 21.05 -15.01
N TRP A 36 16.94 22.11 -14.80
CA TRP A 36 18.24 22.02 -14.15
C TRP A 36 18.16 21.48 -12.72
N LEU A 37 17.22 21.96 -11.89
CA LEU A 37 17.01 21.45 -10.54
C LEU A 37 16.61 19.97 -10.53
N ALA A 38 15.76 19.54 -11.47
CA ALA A 38 15.36 18.14 -11.59
C ALA A 38 16.54 17.25 -12.00
N LEU A 39 17.37 17.70 -12.94
CA LEU A 39 18.59 17.00 -13.34
C LEU A 39 19.63 16.97 -12.21
N GLN A 40 19.81 18.07 -11.48
CA GLN A 40 20.69 18.14 -10.32
C GLN A 40 20.21 17.17 -9.23
N LYS A 41 18.90 17.14 -8.97
CA LYS A 41 18.32 16.19 -8.01
C LYS A 41 18.50 14.74 -8.49
N ALA A 42 18.23 14.43 -9.76
CA ALA A 42 18.45 13.10 -10.31
C ALA A 42 19.93 12.67 -10.21
N GLY A 43 20.86 13.55 -10.56
CA GLY A 43 22.30 13.31 -10.45
C GLY A 43 22.76 13.09 -9.01
N SER A 44 22.19 13.82 -8.05
CA SER A 44 22.50 13.67 -6.61
C SER A 44 22.14 12.29 -6.05
N LEU A 45 21.20 11.57 -6.68
CA LEU A 45 20.77 10.24 -6.23
C LEU A 45 21.79 9.16 -6.61
N LYS A 46 22.71 9.42 -7.55
CA LYS A 46 23.76 8.49 -8.01
C LYS A 46 23.22 7.11 -8.42
N VAL A 47 22.04 7.07 -9.03
CA VAL A 47 21.41 5.85 -9.57
C VAL A 47 21.18 5.99 -11.08
N PRO A 48 21.05 4.89 -11.83
CA PRO A 48 20.63 4.95 -13.23
C PRO A 48 19.31 5.71 -13.39
N LEU A 49 19.13 6.41 -14.52
CA LEU A 49 17.90 7.19 -14.79
C LEU A 49 16.61 6.36 -14.70
N THR A 50 16.69 5.05 -14.96
CA THR A 50 15.57 4.10 -14.81
C THR A 50 15.14 3.92 -13.36
N GLU A 51 16.06 4.07 -12.41
CA GLU A 51 15.85 3.91 -10.97
C GLU A 51 15.56 5.23 -10.24
N VAL A 52 15.76 6.39 -10.89
CA VAL A 52 15.51 7.71 -10.29
C VAL A 52 14.11 7.83 -9.68
N PRO A 53 13.01 7.39 -10.31
CA PRO A 53 11.70 7.44 -9.68
C PRO A 53 11.65 6.67 -8.35
N LYS A 54 12.26 5.49 -8.29
CA LYS A 54 12.32 4.67 -7.08
C LYS A 54 13.16 5.34 -6.00
N ALA A 55 14.34 5.84 -6.36
CA ALA A 55 15.23 6.54 -5.45
C ALA A 55 14.61 7.82 -4.86
N ILE A 56 13.85 8.59 -5.65
CA ILE A 56 13.09 9.75 -5.15
C ILE A 56 12.09 9.32 -4.08
N ARG A 57 11.34 8.24 -4.29
CA ARG A 57 10.35 7.75 -3.30
C ARG A 57 11.03 7.23 -2.04
N ARG A 58 12.16 6.53 -2.16
CA ARG A 58 12.97 6.13 -1.00
C ARG A 58 13.44 7.33 -0.20
N GLU A 59 13.96 8.37 -0.87
CA GLU A 59 14.37 9.60 -0.20
C GLU A 59 13.19 10.30 0.49
N GLN A 60 12.02 10.36 -0.15
CA GLN A 60 10.80 10.88 0.47
C GLN A 60 10.36 10.07 1.69
N ARG A 61 10.45 8.73 1.65
CA ARG A 61 10.18 7.87 2.80
C ARG A 61 11.15 8.14 3.94
N ARG A 62 12.46 8.14 3.68
CA ARG A 62 13.49 8.46 4.68
C ARG A 62 13.33 9.85 5.26
N ARG A 63 12.92 10.83 4.45
CA ARG A 63 12.61 12.18 4.93
C ARG A 63 11.44 12.17 5.89
N ARG A 64 10.31 11.54 5.53
CA ARG A 64 9.14 11.40 6.42
C ARG A 64 9.49 10.72 7.74
N ILE A 65 10.30 9.67 7.70
CA ILE A 65 10.80 8.97 8.89
C ILE A 65 11.61 9.90 9.80
N ARG A 66 12.55 10.67 9.22
CA ARG A 66 13.36 11.63 9.98
C ARG A 66 12.52 12.75 10.59
N GLU A 67 11.60 13.31 9.82
CA GLU A 67 10.68 14.36 10.29
C GLU A 67 9.79 13.84 11.42
N ALA A 68 9.24 12.62 11.30
CA ALA A 68 8.45 11.99 12.34
C ALA A 68 9.25 11.73 13.62
N ALA A 69 10.48 11.20 13.50
CA ALA A 69 11.35 10.96 14.65
C ALA A 69 11.74 12.27 15.35
N GLN A 70 12.03 13.33 14.58
CA GLN A 70 12.33 14.66 15.12
C GLN A 70 11.14 15.24 15.90
N LEU A 71 9.92 15.12 15.37
CA LEU A 71 8.70 15.56 16.08
C LEU A 71 8.46 14.77 17.38
N GLN A 72 8.94 13.53 17.46
CA GLN A 72 8.80 12.67 18.63
C GLN A 72 9.96 12.81 19.63
N GLY A 73 11.03 13.53 19.29
CA GLY A 73 12.25 13.57 20.09
C GLY A 73 12.98 12.22 20.16
N GLU A 74 12.67 11.30 19.24
CA GLU A 74 13.29 9.97 19.18
C GLU A 74 14.49 9.98 18.23
N ALA A 75 15.55 9.26 18.60
CA ALA A 75 16.66 9.04 17.69
C ALA A 75 16.20 8.19 16.50
N VAL A 76 16.63 8.56 15.29
CA VAL A 76 16.37 7.77 14.09
C VAL A 76 17.18 6.48 14.19
N ASN A 77 16.59 5.44 14.78
CA ASN A 77 17.22 4.13 14.82
C ASN A 77 17.00 3.42 13.48
N ASP A 78 18.07 3.26 12.71
CA ASP A 78 18.05 2.57 11.42
C ASP A 78 18.27 1.05 11.55
N SER A 79 18.44 0.52 12.77
CA SER A 79 18.48 -0.92 12.99
C SER A 79 17.14 -1.56 12.62
N ILE A 80 17.19 -2.61 11.81
CA ILE A 80 16.02 -3.42 11.48
C ILE A 80 15.81 -4.40 12.65
N PRO A 81 14.66 -4.38 13.34
CA PRO A 81 14.40 -5.34 14.41
C PRO A 81 14.26 -6.75 13.81
N GLU A 82 14.79 -7.74 14.51
CA GLU A 82 14.66 -9.14 14.09
C GLU A 82 13.20 -9.60 14.14
N PHE A 83 12.48 -9.16 15.18
CA PHE A 83 11.07 -9.50 15.41
C PHE A 83 10.20 -8.26 15.49
N LEU A 84 8.98 -8.39 14.98
CA LEU A 84 7.88 -7.46 15.21
C LEU A 84 6.84 -8.13 16.10
N ILE A 85 6.01 -7.29 16.72
CA ILE A 85 4.86 -7.73 17.51
C ILE A 85 3.63 -7.41 16.67
N ASN A 86 2.81 -8.43 16.39
CA ASN A 86 1.55 -8.24 15.68
C ASN A 86 0.54 -7.52 16.59
N ARG A 87 -0.62 -7.20 16.02
CA ARG A 87 -1.67 -6.47 16.73
C ARG A 87 -2.26 -7.19 17.97
N TRP A 88 -1.97 -8.48 18.15
CA TRP A 88 -2.45 -9.27 19.28
C TRP A 88 -1.34 -9.66 20.26
N GLY A 89 -0.11 -9.17 20.05
CA GLY A 89 1.01 -9.44 20.95
C GLY A 89 1.92 -10.58 20.52
N ASP A 90 1.62 -11.31 19.43
CA ASP A 90 2.49 -12.40 18.99
C ASP A 90 3.70 -11.85 18.24
N ARG A 91 4.84 -12.51 18.45
CA ARG A 91 6.10 -12.16 17.79
C ARG A 91 6.19 -12.86 16.44
N PHE A 92 6.65 -12.14 15.43
CA PHE A 92 6.98 -12.72 14.13
C PHE A 92 8.24 -12.09 13.54
N GLN A 93 8.99 -12.87 12.77
CA GLN A 93 10.25 -12.46 12.17
C GLN A 93 10.04 -11.74 10.83
N ILE A 94 10.80 -10.68 10.55
CA ILE A 94 10.77 -10.00 9.24
C ILE A 94 11.49 -10.87 8.19
N ALA A 95 12.74 -11.23 8.46
CA ALA A 95 13.57 -12.06 7.62
C ALA A 95 14.53 -12.88 8.49
N THR A 96 14.84 -14.11 8.06
CA THR A 96 15.95 -14.90 8.58
C THR A 96 17.28 -14.40 8.00
N VAL A 97 18.39 -14.88 8.56
CA VAL A 97 19.75 -14.57 8.05
C VAL A 97 19.88 -14.96 6.57
N ASP A 98 19.38 -16.13 6.20
CA ASP A 98 19.43 -16.62 4.81
C ASP A 98 18.53 -15.82 3.86
N GLU A 99 17.49 -15.18 4.39
CA GLU A 99 16.55 -14.37 3.62
C GLU A 99 16.97 -12.91 3.46
N ALA A 100 17.98 -12.42 4.20
CA ALA A 100 18.41 -11.03 4.17
C ALA A 100 18.86 -10.57 2.76
N GLY A 101 19.35 -11.50 1.93
CA GLY A 101 19.74 -11.25 0.54
C GLY A 101 18.59 -11.39 -0.47
N HIS A 102 17.40 -11.83 -0.06
CA HIS A 102 16.28 -12.01 -0.96
C HIS A 102 15.72 -10.68 -1.44
N ARG A 103 15.39 -10.62 -2.74
CA ARG A 103 14.60 -9.54 -3.33
C ARG A 103 13.24 -10.08 -3.72
N VAL A 104 12.16 -9.48 -3.22
CA VAL A 104 10.78 -9.96 -3.38
C VAL A 104 9.89 -8.85 -3.94
N SER A 105 8.89 -9.20 -4.74
CA SER A 105 7.90 -8.24 -5.23
C SER A 105 7.28 -7.46 -4.06
N PRO A 106 7.19 -6.11 -4.13
CA PRO A 106 6.61 -5.28 -3.07
C PRO A 106 5.22 -5.78 -2.63
N SER A 107 4.37 -6.15 -3.59
CA SER A 107 3.01 -6.64 -3.29
C SER A 107 2.99 -7.90 -2.43
N CYS A 108 3.94 -8.81 -2.63
CA CYS A 108 4.02 -10.06 -1.87
C CYS A 108 4.54 -9.79 -0.45
N LEU A 109 5.50 -8.86 -0.28
CA LEU A 109 6.01 -8.47 1.03
C LEU A 109 4.96 -7.77 1.88
N VAL A 110 4.25 -6.80 1.30
CA VAL A 110 3.20 -6.06 1.99
C VAL A 110 2.05 -7.00 2.37
N TRP A 111 1.64 -7.89 1.48
CA TRP A 111 0.65 -8.92 1.80
C TRP A 111 1.13 -9.88 2.90
N ALA A 112 2.36 -10.38 2.83
CA ALA A 112 2.89 -11.31 3.84
C ALA A 112 3.00 -10.64 5.22
N TYR A 113 3.36 -9.35 5.25
CA TYR A 113 3.33 -8.55 6.46
C TYR A 113 1.91 -8.41 7.00
N ASP A 114 0.93 -8.06 6.18
CA ASP A 114 -0.46 -7.92 6.63
C ASP A 114 -1.00 -9.26 7.14
N VAL A 115 -0.66 -10.38 6.49
CA VAL A 115 -0.99 -11.73 6.99
C VAL A 115 -0.41 -11.97 8.37
N LYS A 116 0.86 -11.60 8.61
CA LYS A 116 1.52 -11.76 9.91
C LYS A 116 0.97 -10.82 10.97
N ASN A 117 0.76 -9.56 10.61
CA ASN A 117 0.37 -8.49 11.51
C ASN A 117 -1.10 -8.56 11.92
N TYR A 118 -1.96 -9.05 11.03
CA TYR A 118 -3.40 -9.19 11.25
C TYR A 118 -3.87 -10.65 11.23
N GLY A 119 -2.95 -11.62 11.27
CA GLY A 119 -3.22 -13.06 11.37
C GLY A 119 -4.23 -13.58 10.37
N TRP A 120 -4.09 -13.14 9.13
CA TRP A 120 -4.94 -13.58 8.02
C TRP A 120 -4.50 -14.96 7.52
N TRP A 121 -4.30 -15.91 8.43
CA TRP A 121 -3.71 -17.22 8.12
C TRP A 121 -4.54 -18.03 7.13
N SER A 122 -5.86 -17.90 7.22
CA SER A 122 -6.84 -18.49 6.30
C SER A 122 -6.67 -18.06 4.85
N THR A 123 -6.02 -16.92 4.61
CA THR A 123 -5.74 -16.38 3.27
C THR A 123 -4.55 -17.03 2.58
N VAL A 124 -3.77 -17.80 3.33
CA VAL A 124 -2.57 -18.44 2.82
C VAL A 124 -2.95 -19.76 2.15
N SER A 125 -2.45 -19.97 0.94
CA SER A 125 -2.75 -21.20 0.18
C SER A 125 -2.35 -22.45 0.96
N LYS A 126 -3.19 -23.48 0.88
CA LYS A 126 -2.93 -24.79 1.50
C LYS A 126 -1.56 -25.31 1.08
N GLY A 127 -0.77 -25.76 2.06
CA GLY A 127 0.59 -26.28 1.86
C GLY A 127 1.72 -25.26 2.08
N ILE A 128 1.40 -24.00 2.35
CA ILE A 128 2.35 -23.04 2.92
C ILE A 128 2.04 -22.93 4.41
N ASP A 129 3.05 -23.10 5.26
CA ASP A 129 2.93 -22.84 6.70
C ASP A 129 3.18 -21.34 6.96
N PRO A 130 2.14 -20.54 7.20
CA PRO A 130 2.34 -19.12 7.44
C PRO A 130 2.86 -18.82 8.83
N ILE A 131 2.86 -19.77 9.78
CA ILE A 131 3.31 -19.55 11.14
C ILE A 131 4.83 -19.67 11.20
N GLY A 132 5.38 -20.77 10.67
CA GLY A 132 6.82 -21.07 10.70
C GLY A 132 7.69 -20.18 9.80
N LEU A 133 7.11 -19.51 8.80
CA LEU A 133 7.86 -18.65 7.88
C LEU A 133 8.00 -17.21 8.41
N SER A 134 9.06 -16.50 8.02
CA SER A 134 9.15 -15.05 8.21
C SER A 134 8.25 -14.30 7.21
N VAL A 135 8.20 -12.96 7.28
CA VAL A 135 7.57 -12.14 6.23
C VAL A 135 8.20 -12.40 4.86
N PHE A 136 9.54 -12.45 4.77
CA PHE A 136 10.25 -12.70 3.50
C PHE A 136 10.05 -14.13 2.99
N GLY A 137 10.09 -15.13 3.88
CA GLY A 137 9.86 -16.52 3.54
C GLY A 137 8.45 -16.75 2.99
N LEU A 138 7.45 -16.19 3.67
CA LEU A 138 6.05 -16.25 3.23
C LEU A 138 5.84 -15.51 1.90
N ALA A 139 6.42 -14.31 1.75
CA ALA A 139 6.33 -13.55 0.50
C ALA A 139 6.98 -14.29 -0.68
N LYS A 140 8.12 -14.95 -0.47
CA LYS A 140 8.77 -15.80 -1.49
C LYS A 140 7.97 -17.03 -1.84
N ALA A 141 7.40 -17.71 -0.85
CA ALA A 141 6.55 -18.87 -1.07
C ALA A 141 5.35 -18.51 -1.97
N VAL A 142 4.69 -17.40 -1.67
CA VAL A 142 3.54 -16.94 -2.46
C VAL A 142 3.94 -16.39 -3.83
N GLU A 143 5.09 -15.71 -3.95
CA GLU A 143 5.61 -15.24 -5.24
C GLU A 143 5.76 -16.40 -6.26
N ARG A 144 6.18 -17.60 -5.81
CA ARG A 144 6.33 -18.79 -6.64
C ARG A 144 5.00 -19.35 -7.17
N ILE A 145 3.92 -19.22 -6.40
CA ILE A 145 2.59 -19.73 -6.76
C ILE A 145 1.64 -18.65 -7.27
N ARG A 146 2.13 -17.41 -7.40
CA ARG A 146 1.32 -16.22 -7.74
C ARG A 146 0.52 -16.38 -9.03
N SER A 147 1.03 -17.15 -10.00
CA SER A 147 0.34 -17.40 -11.27
C SER A 147 -0.87 -18.33 -11.16
N ARG A 148 -1.05 -19.05 -10.04
CA ARG A 148 -2.03 -20.12 -9.92
C ARG A 148 -3.21 -19.80 -9.01
N THR A 149 -3.01 -19.11 -7.87
CA THR A 149 -4.01 -19.24 -6.79
C THR A 149 -4.16 -18.08 -5.79
N CYS A 150 -3.28 -17.07 -5.75
CA CYS A 150 -3.38 -16.08 -4.67
C CYS A 150 -4.37 -14.95 -5.01
N THR A 151 -5.66 -15.17 -4.73
CA THR A 151 -6.72 -14.20 -5.03
C THR A 151 -6.65 -12.94 -4.20
N LEU A 152 -6.08 -13.00 -2.99
CA LEU A 152 -5.91 -11.79 -2.18
C LEU A 152 -4.83 -10.86 -2.70
N LEU A 153 -3.76 -11.37 -3.32
CA LEU A 153 -2.81 -10.52 -4.03
C LEU A 153 -3.44 -9.80 -5.24
N SER A 154 -4.61 -10.25 -5.71
CA SER A 154 -5.38 -9.55 -6.74
C SER A 154 -6.15 -8.35 -6.18
N ALA A 155 -6.37 -8.28 -4.87
CA ALA A 155 -7.10 -7.19 -4.24
C ALA A 155 -6.47 -5.84 -4.59
N GLY A 156 -7.31 -4.82 -4.76
CA GLY A 156 -6.86 -3.50 -5.23
C GLY A 156 -5.72 -2.96 -4.37
N PHE A 157 -5.83 -3.10 -3.05
CA PHE A 157 -4.83 -2.59 -2.11
C PHE A 157 -3.43 -3.22 -2.22
N TYR A 158 -3.26 -4.37 -2.90
CA TYR A 158 -1.95 -4.94 -3.26
C TYR A 158 -1.62 -4.89 -4.75
N SER A 159 -2.65 -4.84 -5.62
CA SER A 159 -2.49 -4.87 -7.07
C SER A 159 -2.56 -3.46 -7.67
N CYS A 160 -1.81 -3.25 -8.76
CA CYS A 160 -1.79 -1.95 -9.42
C CYS A 160 -2.89 -1.81 -10.48
N THR A 161 -4.12 -2.24 -10.15
CA THR A 161 -5.26 -2.29 -11.09
C THR A 161 -6.14 -1.03 -11.05
N GLU A 162 -5.62 0.09 -10.54
CA GLU A 162 -6.33 1.37 -10.40
C GLU A 162 -7.04 1.78 -11.71
N GLY A 163 -8.35 1.52 -11.79
CA GLY A 163 -9.20 1.88 -12.93
C GLY A 163 -8.82 1.21 -14.25
N ASN A 164 -8.30 -0.03 -14.23
CA ASN A 164 -7.76 -0.73 -15.40
C ASN A 164 -6.59 -0.01 -16.08
N VAL A 165 -6.01 1.00 -15.44
CA VAL A 165 -4.87 1.72 -16.00
C VAL A 165 -3.61 0.96 -15.64
N ARG A 166 -3.02 0.29 -16.63
CA ARG A 166 -1.66 -0.24 -16.48
C ARG A 166 -0.71 0.93 -16.27
N HIS A 167 -0.11 0.96 -15.08
CA HIS A 167 0.98 1.85 -14.77
C HIS A 167 2.17 1.51 -15.68
N GLY A 168 2.53 2.42 -16.58
CA GLY A 168 3.79 2.29 -17.32
C GLY A 168 4.93 2.19 -16.31
N GLY A 169 5.91 1.31 -16.55
CA GLY A 169 7.08 1.10 -15.69
C GLY A 169 7.73 2.45 -15.36
N GLY A 170 7.62 2.89 -14.11
CA GLY A 170 8.11 4.21 -13.66
C GLY A 170 7.04 5.26 -13.33
N SER A 171 5.74 4.96 -13.45
CA SER A 171 4.65 5.90 -13.12
C SER A 171 4.40 6.14 -11.63
N GLY A 172 5.44 6.04 -10.80
CA GLY A 172 5.37 6.49 -9.41
C GLY A 172 4.70 5.53 -8.42
N CYS A 173 4.24 4.36 -8.86
CA CYS A 173 3.49 3.45 -8.00
C CYS A 173 4.41 2.45 -7.27
N GLU A 174 4.34 2.44 -5.94
CA GLU A 174 5.10 1.52 -5.08
C GLU A 174 4.78 0.05 -5.38
N ARG A 175 3.53 -0.25 -5.76
CA ARG A 175 3.06 -1.60 -6.13
C ARG A 175 3.76 -2.17 -7.36
N CYS A 176 4.25 -1.29 -8.23
CA CYS A 176 4.92 -1.63 -9.50
C CYS A 176 6.43 -1.42 -9.44
N GLU A 177 6.99 -1.17 -8.25
CA GLU A 177 8.44 -1.09 -8.13
C GLU A 177 9.10 -2.44 -8.43
N SER A 178 10.37 -2.36 -8.85
CA SER A 178 11.27 -3.50 -8.80
C SER A 178 11.28 -4.10 -7.39
N HIS A 179 11.60 -5.39 -7.30
CA HIS A 179 11.75 -6.14 -6.06
C HIS A 179 12.46 -5.35 -4.95
N TRP A 180 11.89 -5.44 -3.75
CA TRP A 180 12.43 -4.85 -2.52
C TRP A 180 13.37 -5.81 -1.81
N ASP A 181 14.44 -5.25 -1.25
CA ASP A 181 15.26 -5.90 -0.24
C ASP A 181 14.73 -5.61 1.18
N LEU A 182 15.39 -6.15 2.20
CA LEU A 182 15.03 -5.98 3.61
C LEU A 182 15.01 -4.50 4.03
N VAL A 183 15.98 -3.70 3.57
CA VAL A 183 16.09 -2.28 3.91
C VAL A 183 14.95 -1.49 3.28
N GLU A 184 14.65 -1.75 2.01
CA GLU A 184 13.56 -1.12 1.26
C GLU A 184 12.19 -1.42 1.87
N PHE A 185 11.98 -2.66 2.31
CA PHE A 185 10.77 -3.06 3.02
C PHE A 185 10.67 -2.38 4.39
N TRP A 186 11.75 -2.35 5.17
CA TRP A 186 11.76 -1.69 6.48
C TRP A 186 11.51 -0.18 6.39
N GLU A 187 12.12 0.50 5.41
CA GLU A 187 11.84 1.91 5.11
C GLU A 187 10.35 2.14 4.79
N TRP A 188 9.73 1.23 4.04
CA TRP A 188 8.30 1.31 3.74
C TRP A 188 7.48 1.15 5.03
N LEU A 189 7.79 0.13 5.83
CA LEU A 189 7.07 -0.18 7.05
C LEU A 189 7.12 0.96 8.07
N ARG A 190 8.32 1.53 8.29
CA ARG A 190 8.54 2.72 9.13
C ARG A 190 7.74 3.92 8.67
N SER A 191 7.81 4.21 7.37
CA SER A 191 7.13 5.37 6.80
C SER A 191 5.61 5.32 6.94
N ARG A 192 5.05 4.11 7.07
CA ARG A 192 3.62 3.88 7.15
C ARG A 192 3.12 3.75 8.58
N HIS A 193 3.61 2.75 9.31
CA HIS A 193 3.03 2.39 10.60
C HIS A 193 3.52 3.28 11.73
N PHE A 194 4.80 3.66 11.71
CA PHE A 194 5.43 4.35 12.85
C PHE A 194 5.30 5.88 12.76
N CYS A 195 5.16 6.42 11.56
CA CYS A 195 5.02 7.87 11.36
C CYS A 195 3.58 8.37 11.58
N GLU A 196 2.56 7.54 11.30
CA GLU A 196 1.14 7.98 11.35
C GLU A 196 0.48 7.74 12.71
N MET A 197 0.96 6.80 13.53
CA MET A 197 0.22 6.29 14.69
C MET A 197 0.00 7.28 15.84
N ARG A 198 0.71 8.40 15.92
CA ARG A 198 0.70 9.26 17.13
C ARG A 198 -0.27 10.45 17.11
N SER A 199 -0.93 10.74 15.99
CA SER A 199 -1.88 11.86 15.90
C SER A 199 -3.20 11.64 16.65
N PHE A 200 -3.46 10.42 17.18
CA PHE A 200 -4.76 10.05 17.77
C PHE A 200 -4.88 10.27 19.28
N HIS A 201 -3.95 10.97 19.94
CA HIS A 201 -4.00 11.23 21.39
C HIS A 201 -5.06 12.28 21.81
N SER A 202 -6.02 12.60 20.96
CA SER A 202 -7.23 13.28 21.42
C SER A 202 -8.01 12.31 22.32
N HIS A 203 -8.14 12.63 23.61
CA HIS A 203 -8.89 11.89 24.65
C HIS A 203 -10.39 11.65 24.36
N GLY A 204 -10.85 11.81 23.11
CA GLY A 204 -12.22 11.59 22.68
C GLY A 204 -12.47 10.15 22.26
N VAL A 205 -13.74 9.76 22.28
CA VAL A 205 -14.21 8.50 21.67
C VAL A 205 -13.85 8.51 20.18
N PRO A 206 -13.16 7.48 19.66
CA PRO A 206 -12.83 7.40 18.24
C PRO A 206 -14.10 7.53 17.39
N THR A 207 -14.09 8.47 16.46
CA THR A 207 -15.17 8.55 15.47
C THR A 207 -15.08 7.38 14.50
N PHE A 208 -16.19 7.04 13.85
CA PHE A 208 -16.19 6.05 12.77
C PHE A 208 -15.13 6.34 11.71
N ARG A 209 -15.01 7.61 11.30
CA ARG A 209 -14.02 8.06 10.32
C ARG A 209 -12.59 7.84 10.78
N SER A 210 -12.29 8.16 12.04
CA SER A 210 -10.98 7.90 12.66
C SER A 210 -10.62 6.42 12.63
N LEU A 211 -11.56 5.54 12.96
CA LEU A 211 -11.36 4.09 12.89
C LEU A 211 -11.10 3.62 11.45
N VAL A 212 -11.86 4.12 10.48
CA VAL A 212 -11.65 3.80 9.07
C VAL A 212 -10.29 4.29 8.60
N ASP A 213 -9.88 5.50 8.95
CA ASP A 213 -8.57 6.05 8.60
C ASP A 213 -7.44 5.20 9.19
N GLN A 214 -7.60 4.77 10.44
CA GLN A 214 -6.66 3.85 11.09
C GLN A 214 -6.56 2.52 10.35
N ILE A 215 -7.69 1.89 10.01
CA ILE A 215 -7.70 0.60 9.31
C ILE A 215 -7.15 0.76 7.88
N ALA A 216 -7.61 1.77 7.14
CA ALA A 216 -7.22 1.99 5.76
C ALA A 216 -5.76 2.43 5.63
N GLY A 217 -5.26 3.21 6.59
CA GLY A 217 -3.86 3.59 6.69
C GLY A 217 -2.96 2.42 7.07
N SER A 218 -3.47 1.43 7.78
CA SER A 218 -2.65 0.31 8.29
C SER A 218 -2.60 -0.91 7.36
N ILE A 219 -3.52 -1.07 6.40
CA ILE A 219 -3.55 -2.24 5.48
C ILE A 219 -3.09 -1.91 4.05
N GLY A 220 -2.30 -2.80 3.44
CA GLY A 220 -1.97 -2.79 2.02
C GLY A 220 -0.96 -1.69 1.66
N PHE A 221 -0.99 -1.13 0.44
CA PHE A 221 -0.26 0.10 0.06
C PHE A 221 -1.04 1.37 0.37
N ALA A 222 -0.42 2.55 0.28
CA ALA A 222 -1.12 3.82 0.46
C ALA A 222 -2.28 3.94 -0.57
N PRO A 223 -3.44 4.49 -0.19
CA PRO A 223 -4.52 4.73 -1.14
C PRO A 223 -4.03 5.67 -2.27
N PRO A 224 -4.55 5.52 -3.50
CA PRO A 224 -4.19 6.42 -4.57
C PRO A 224 -4.54 7.87 -4.24
N CYS A 225 -3.70 8.82 -4.64
CA CYS A 225 -3.93 10.26 -4.42
C CYS A 225 -5.15 10.82 -5.17
N ARG A 226 -5.91 10.00 -5.90
CA ARG A 226 -7.10 10.47 -6.62
C ARG A 226 -8.24 10.66 -5.64
N LYS A 227 -8.77 11.88 -5.57
CA LYS A 227 -10.01 12.19 -4.86
C LYS A 227 -11.17 11.44 -5.52
N ALA A 228 -11.44 10.23 -5.06
CA ALA A 228 -12.65 9.51 -5.42
C ALA A 228 -13.84 10.11 -4.66
N ALA A 229 -15.03 10.03 -5.25
CA ALA A 229 -16.26 10.40 -4.54
C ALA A 229 -16.47 9.45 -3.36
N ARG A 230 -16.48 10.00 -2.16
CA ARG A 230 -16.79 9.26 -0.93
C ARG A 230 -18.30 9.12 -0.78
N ARG A 231 -18.75 7.94 -0.35
CA ARG A 231 -20.15 7.52 -0.29
C ARG A 231 -20.49 7.03 1.11
N VAL A 232 -21.66 7.38 1.62
CA VAL A 232 -22.17 6.87 2.90
C VAL A 232 -22.59 5.42 2.70
N VAL A 233 -21.68 4.50 3.01
CA VAL A 233 -21.86 3.05 2.89
C VAL A 233 -21.29 2.44 4.16
N SER A 234 -22.00 1.49 4.76
CA SER A 234 -21.51 0.77 5.94
C SER A 234 -20.85 -0.56 5.54
N PRO A 235 -19.54 -0.72 5.76
CA PRO A 235 -18.85 -2.02 5.64
C PRO A 235 -19.46 -3.16 6.47
N TRP A 236 -20.25 -2.82 7.50
CA TRP A 236 -20.90 -3.76 8.39
C TRP A 236 -22.16 -4.38 7.77
N GLU A 237 -22.75 -3.71 6.77
CA GLU A 237 -23.86 -4.23 5.96
C GLU A 237 -23.39 -5.20 4.87
N CYS A 238 -22.07 -5.32 4.65
CA CYS A 238 -21.52 -6.31 3.75
C CYS A 238 -21.64 -7.70 4.40
N ASP A 239 -22.52 -8.55 3.87
CA ASP A 239 -22.69 -9.92 4.34
C ASP A 239 -21.40 -10.74 4.08
N PRO A 240 -20.73 -11.28 5.11
CA PRO A 240 -19.53 -12.11 4.95
C PRO A 240 -19.74 -13.34 4.06
N THR A 241 -20.97 -13.87 3.97
CA THR A 241 -21.25 -15.06 3.16
C THR A 241 -21.12 -14.80 1.66
N LEU A 242 -21.16 -13.54 1.22
CA LEU A 242 -20.87 -13.15 -0.16
C LEU A 242 -19.46 -13.57 -0.60
N PHE A 243 -18.56 -13.77 0.37
CA PHE A 243 -17.18 -14.20 0.12
C PHE A 243 -17.02 -15.72 -0.05
N ASN A 244 -18.07 -16.51 0.14
CA ASN A 244 -18.04 -17.97 -0.06
C ASN A 244 -18.19 -18.41 -1.53
N SER A 245 -18.38 -17.49 -2.48
CA SER A 245 -18.52 -17.81 -3.91
C SER A 245 -17.15 -18.16 -4.57
N PRO A 246 -17.10 -18.83 -5.73
CA PRO A 246 -15.86 -19.10 -6.46
C PRO A 246 -15.23 -17.85 -7.11
N GLU A 247 -15.88 -16.69 -7.05
CA GLU A 247 -15.32 -15.45 -7.59
C GLU A 247 -14.18 -14.89 -6.72
N THR A 248 -13.19 -14.27 -7.36
CA THR A 248 -12.13 -13.54 -6.66
C THR A 248 -12.71 -12.47 -5.74
N ILE A 249 -12.13 -12.27 -4.56
CA ILE A 249 -12.53 -11.24 -3.59
C ILE A 249 -12.64 -9.85 -4.24
N THR A 250 -11.71 -9.49 -5.13
CA THR A 250 -11.73 -8.22 -5.86
C THR A 250 -13.02 -8.02 -6.67
N LYS A 251 -13.48 -9.06 -7.38
CA LYS A 251 -14.73 -9.00 -8.17
C LYS A 251 -15.93 -8.82 -7.25
N LYS A 252 -16.02 -9.61 -6.18
CA LYS A 252 -17.10 -9.52 -5.18
C LYS A 252 -17.19 -8.13 -4.55
N MET A 253 -16.06 -7.62 -4.04
CA MET A 253 -16.00 -6.26 -3.47
C MET A 253 -16.35 -5.19 -4.49
N THR A 254 -15.88 -5.33 -5.74
CA THR A 254 -16.21 -4.38 -6.82
C THR A 254 -17.70 -4.38 -7.12
N ALA A 255 -18.30 -5.56 -7.25
CA ALA A 255 -19.72 -5.73 -7.56
C ALA A 255 -20.59 -5.16 -6.43
N TRP A 256 -20.30 -5.54 -5.18
CA TRP A 256 -21.00 -5.04 -4.00
C TRP A 256 -20.87 -3.52 -3.88
N TRP A 257 -19.64 -2.98 -3.99
CA TRP A 257 -19.41 -1.54 -3.93
C TRP A 257 -20.17 -0.79 -5.03
N SER A 258 -20.15 -1.31 -6.26
CA SER A 258 -20.83 -0.69 -7.40
C SER A 258 -22.35 -0.70 -7.23
N TYR A 259 -22.90 -1.73 -6.60
CA TYR A 259 -24.32 -1.80 -6.28
C TYR A 259 -24.69 -0.77 -5.21
N GLN A 260 -24.01 -0.80 -4.05
CA GLN A 260 -24.35 0.06 -2.91
C GLN A 260 -24.09 1.55 -3.18
N SER A 261 -23.00 1.88 -3.88
CA SER A 261 -22.62 3.27 -4.15
C SER A 261 -23.56 4.00 -5.12
N ARG A 262 -24.42 3.29 -5.87
CA ARG A 262 -25.40 3.90 -6.79
C ARG A 262 -26.47 4.69 -6.05
N ALA A 263 -26.99 4.15 -4.95
CA ALA A 263 -28.02 4.80 -4.15
C ALA A 263 -27.43 5.66 -3.01
N ALA A 264 -26.17 5.43 -2.64
CA ALA A 264 -25.53 6.13 -1.55
C ALA A 264 -25.27 7.61 -1.85
N ARG A 265 -25.60 8.46 -0.86
CA ARG A 265 -25.28 9.90 -0.89
C ARG A 265 -23.77 10.11 -0.81
N GLN A 266 -23.27 11.17 -1.44
CA GLN A 266 -21.89 11.59 -1.26
C GLN A 266 -21.74 12.28 0.10
N SER A 267 -20.64 12.01 0.79
CA SER A 267 -20.32 12.63 2.08
C SER A 267 -18.81 12.70 2.28
N PRO A 268 -18.25 13.78 2.85
CA PRO A 268 -16.84 13.84 3.23
C PRO A 268 -16.45 12.75 4.25
N GLU A 269 -17.41 12.35 5.10
CA GLU A 269 -17.29 11.28 6.10
C GLU A 269 -17.54 9.87 5.53
N GLY A 270 -17.99 9.79 4.27
CA GLY A 270 -18.21 8.52 3.60
C GLY A 270 -16.91 7.78 3.31
N LEU A 271 -17.04 6.60 2.70
CA LEU A 271 -15.93 5.79 2.25
C LEU A 271 -15.71 5.99 0.76
N ASP A 272 -14.46 5.95 0.32
CA ASP A 272 -14.20 5.54 -1.05
C ASP A 272 -14.10 4.00 -1.15
N ARG A 273 -14.00 3.50 -2.39
CA ARG A 273 -13.90 2.06 -2.65
C ARG A 273 -12.69 1.43 -1.95
N TRP A 274 -11.54 2.12 -1.90
CA TRP A 274 -10.29 1.58 -1.37
C TRP A 274 -10.31 1.51 0.15
N GLU A 275 -10.91 2.50 0.80
CA GLU A 275 -11.17 2.49 2.23
C GLU A 275 -12.13 1.34 2.57
N PHE A 276 -13.22 1.19 1.81
CA PHE A 276 -14.17 0.09 1.98
C PHE A 276 -13.52 -1.29 1.88
N GLU A 277 -12.75 -1.56 0.81
CA GLU A 277 -12.10 -2.87 0.61
C GLU A 277 -11.22 -3.26 1.80
N ARG A 278 -10.45 -2.31 2.35
CA ARG A 278 -9.58 -2.55 3.51
C ARG A 278 -10.36 -2.80 4.79
N VAL A 279 -11.44 -2.03 5.02
CA VAL A 279 -12.28 -2.21 6.21
C VAL A 279 -13.01 -3.55 6.17
N VAL A 280 -13.51 -3.97 5.01
CA VAL A 280 -14.12 -5.30 4.87
C VAL A 280 -13.11 -6.40 5.12
N MET A 281 -11.90 -6.29 4.55
CA MET A 281 -10.83 -7.27 4.78
C MET A 281 -10.45 -7.41 6.25
N TYR A 282 -10.27 -6.27 6.93
CA TYR A 282 -10.04 -6.22 8.36
C TYR A 282 -11.18 -6.91 9.13
N ARG A 283 -12.43 -6.62 8.78
CA ARG A 283 -13.61 -7.20 9.44
C ARG A 283 -13.71 -8.71 9.23
N LEU A 284 -13.52 -9.19 8.00
CA LEU A 284 -13.56 -10.61 7.68
C LEU A 284 -12.52 -11.38 8.50
N ALA A 285 -11.34 -10.81 8.69
CA ALA A 285 -10.32 -11.42 9.52
C ALA A 285 -10.66 -11.46 11.02
N GLU A 286 -11.29 -10.40 11.55
CA GLU A 286 -11.79 -10.44 12.93
C GLU A 286 -12.85 -11.54 13.09
N LEU A 287 -13.78 -11.64 12.13
CA LEU A 287 -14.83 -12.67 12.14
C LEU A 287 -14.28 -14.08 12.00
N ASP A 288 -13.28 -14.29 11.13
CA ASP A 288 -12.59 -15.57 10.97
C ASP A 288 -12.02 -16.04 12.32
N ARG A 289 -11.39 -15.12 13.04
CA ARG A 289 -10.77 -15.40 14.34
C ARG A 289 -11.81 -15.65 15.43
N GLU A 290 -12.87 -14.85 15.49
CA GLU A 290 -13.92 -14.96 16.50
C GLU A 290 -14.75 -16.23 16.34
N THR A 291 -15.07 -16.60 15.09
CA THR A 291 -16.00 -17.71 14.80
C THR A 291 -15.28 -19.01 14.45
N GLY A 292 -14.00 -18.97 14.08
CA GLY A 292 -13.29 -20.08 13.46
C GLY A 292 -13.78 -20.41 12.04
N THR A 293 -14.73 -19.64 11.50
CA THR A 293 -15.19 -19.77 10.11
C THR A 293 -14.08 -19.29 9.19
N ASN A 294 -13.84 -19.98 8.08
CA ASN A 294 -12.85 -19.54 7.09
C ASN A 294 -13.57 -18.81 5.94
N TYR A 295 -13.76 -17.49 6.06
CA TYR A 295 -14.36 -16.65 5.02
C TYR A 295 -13.44 -16.40 3.82
N PHE A 296 -12.16 -16.82 3.91
CA PHE A 296 -11.17 -16.73 2.84
C PHE A 296 -10.93 -18.08 2.13
N HIS A 297 -11.78 -19.08 2.37
CA HIS A 297 -11.59 -20.41 1.81
C HIS A 297 -11.86 -20.43 0.30
N GLU A 298 -10.86 -20.89 -0.46
CA GLU A 298 -10.98 -21.35 -1.86
C GLU A 298 -10.83 -22.86 -1.95
#